data_AF-A0A4Q1SV62-F1
#
_entry.id   AF-A0A4Q1SV62-F1
#
_cell.length_a   1.000
_cell.length_b   1.000
_cell.length_c   1.000
_cell.angle_alpha   90.00
_cell.angle_beta   90.00
_cell.angle_gamma   90.00
#
_symmetry.space_group_name_H-M   'P 1'
#
loop_
_entity.id
_entity.type
_entity.pdbx_description
1 polymer ?
#
loop_
_entity_poly.entity_id
_entity_poly.type
_entity_poly.pdbx_seq_one_letter_code
_entity_poly.pdbx_strand_id
1 'polypeptide(L)'
;MSIDPIQIVYTGVGMPRKMVFNGNEMNTGICKDEVEQIIVNDESCEGDGVANTNFHGGPDRVVCVYPYEHYGKWEKEFQTSLPPCAFGENLTIKGLTESEACIGDIYQVGEAVLQITQGRIPCQTISKRTGIQPILQRIVETGFTGYFFRVLQSGIIRKDSTVSLIQRHPLQVTVLFANQILFHDKKNESAIRQILEVDELASVWRDKLSKQLESIS
;
A
#
# COMPACT_ATOMS: atom_id res chain seq x y z
N MET A 1 -25.18 -10.24 8.25
CA MET A 1 -24.60 -10.64 6.95
C MET A 1 -23.21 -11.16 7.26
N SER A 2 -22.87 -12.37 6.82
CA SER A 2 -21.51 -12.88 6.97
C SER A 2 -20.60 -11.98 6.16
N ILE A 3 -19.78 -11.16 6.82
CA ILE A 3 -18.68 -10.47 6.15
C ILE A 3 -17.66 -11.58 5.90
N ASP A 4 -17.36 -11.86 4.64
CA ASP A 4 -16.34 -12.84 4.30
C ASP A 4 -15.03 -12.45 5.01
N PRO A 5 -14.31 -13.41 5.62
CA PRO A 5 -13.09 -13.10 6.35
C PRO A 5 -12.04 -12.50 5.42
N ILE A 6 -11.22 -11.59 5.97
CA ILE A 6 -10.05 -11.07 5.28
C ILE A 6 -9.05 -12.21 5.03
N GLN A 7 -8.52 -12.32 3.82
CA GLN A 7 -7.65 -13.41 3.38
C GLN A 7 -6.36 -12.89 2.75
N ILE A 8 -5.24 -13.55 3.03
CA ILE A 8 -3.98 -13.30 2.33
C ILE A 8 -3.94 -14.21 1.08
N VAL A 9 -3.83 -13.60 -0.09
CA VAL A 9 -3.82 -14.30 -1.38
C VAL A 9 -2.39 -14.60 -1.81
N TYR A 10 -1.52 -13.59 -1.72
CA TYR A 10 -0.09 -13.71 -2.03
C TYR A 10 0.75 -13.04 -0.95
N THR A 11 1.90 -13.63 -0.69
CA THR A 11 2.99 -13.12 0.15
C THR A 11 4.22 -12.97 -0.74
N GLY A 12 4.83 -11.79 -0.76
CA GLY A 12 5.95 -11.48 -1.65
C GLY A 12 7.06 -10.68 -0.97
N VAL A 13 8.30 -11.02 -1.33
CA VAL A 13 9.49 -10.24 -0.96
C VAL A 13 10.40 -10.14 -2.18
N GLY A 14 11.24 -9.11 -2.24
CA GLY A 14 12.24 -9.00 -3.29
C GLY A 14 13.31 -7.96 -3.00
N MET A 15 14.56 -8.35 -3.21
CA MET A 15 15.67 -7.40 -3.21
C MET A 15 15.68 -6.60 -4.53
N PRO A 16 16.14 -5.33 -4.51
CA PRO A 16 16.28 -4.53 -5.71
C PRO A 16 17.07 -5.26 -6.80
N ARG A 17 16.47 -5.39 -7.99
CA ARG A 17 17.10 -6.00 -9.15
C ARG A 17 17.03 -5.08 -10.37
N LYS A 18 17.97 -5.29 -11.29
CA LYS A 18 17.97 -4.61 -12.59
C LYS A 18 16.75 -5.04 -13.39
N MET A 19 16.05 -4.06 -13.95
CA MET A 19 14.96 -4.23 -14.90
C MET A 19 15.26 -3.39 -16.13
N VAL A 20 15.06 -3.96 -17.32
CA VAL A 20 15.19 -3.24 -18.59
C VAL A 20 13.80 -2.87 -19.07
N PHE A 21 13.57 -1.59 -19.33
CA PHE A 21 12.32 -1.10 -19.91
C PHE A 21 12.62 -0.17 -21.08
N ASN A 22 12.11 -0.50 -22.28
CA ASN A 22 12.40 0.20 -23.53
C ASN A 22 13.90 0.46 -23.75
N GLY A 23 14.74 -0.55 -23.46
CA GLY A 23 16.20 -0.45 -23.60
C GLY A 23 16.92 0.33 -22.50
N ASN A 24 16.21 0.91 -21.52
CA ASN A 24 16.81 1.61 -20.39
C ASN A 24 16.88 0.71 -19.17
N GLU A 25 18.06 0.59 -18.56
CA GLU A 25 18.24 -0.10 -17.28
C GLU A 25 17.75 0.76 -16.12
N MET A 26 17.05 0.14 -15.18
CA MET A 26 16.73 0.73 -13.88
C MET A 26 16.88 -0.30 -12.76
N ASN A 27 17.34 0.13 -11.59
CA ASN A 27 17.36 -0.70 -10.40
C ASN A 27 16.07 -0.47 -9.59
N THR A 28 15.37 -1.54 -9.22
CA THR A 28 14.08 -1.41 -8.54
C THR A 28 13.76 -2.61 -7.66
N GLY A 29 13.18 -2.36 -6.48
CA GLY A 29 12.59 -3.37 -5.60
C GLY A 29 11.13 -3.65 -5.92
N ILE A 30 10.57 -3.12 -7.03
CA ILE A 30 9.17 -3.37 -7.34
C ILE A 30 8.93 -4.85 -7.60
N CYS A 31 9.92 -5.59 -8.13
CA CYS A 31 9.75 -6.98 -8.50
C CYS A 31 9.90 -7.87 -7.27
N LYS A 32 8.79 -8.45 -6.83
CA LYS A 32 8.74 -9.40 -5.72
C LYS A 32 8.43 -10.79 -6.23
N ASP A 33 9.04 -11.77 -5.60
CA ASP A 33 8.80 -13.18 -5.87
C ASP A 33 7.87 -13.72 -4.77
N GLU A 34 6.92 -14.59 -5.14
CA GLU A 34 6.00 -15.19 -4.18
C GLU A 34 6.79 -16.10 -3.23
N VAL A 35 6.52 -15.97 -1.93
CA VAL A 35 7.15 -16.75 -0.85
C VAL A 35 6.08 -17.33 0.06
N GLU A 36 6.35 -18.45 0.73
CA GLU A 36 5.40 -19.06 1.65
C GLU A 36 5.15 -18.22 2.91
N GLN A 37 6.17 -17.46 3.34
CA GLN A 37 6.13 -16.65 4.54
C GLN A 37 6.94 -15.36 4.39
N ILE A 38 6.53 -14.34 5.13
CA ILE A 38 7.26 -13.08 5.31
C ILE A 38 7.63 -12.97 6.78
N ILE A 39 8.90 -12.77 7.07
CA ILE A 39 9.38 -12.46 8.43
C ILE A 39 9.44 -10.95 8.52
N VAL A 40 8.63 -10.39 9.41
CA VAL A 40 8.48 -8.95 9.60
C VAL A 40 9.16 -8.55 10.90
N ASN A 41 10.13 -7.65 10.78
CA ASN A 41 10.82 -7.00 11.88
C ASN A 41 10.31 -5.55 12.01
N ASP A 42 10.69 -4.86 13.08
CA ASP A 42 10.29 -3.47 13.36
C ASP A 42 10.52 -2.49 12.20
N GLU A 43 11.58 -2.68 11.42
CA GLU A 43 11.95 -1.75 10.34
C GLU A 43 11.88 -2.35 8.92
N SER A 44 11.68 -3.66 8.76
CA SER A 44 11.81 -4.31 7.45
C SER A 44 11.11 -5.67 7.35
N CYS A 45 10.93 -6.15 6.12
CA CYS A 45 10.64 -7.56 5.85
C CYS A 45 11.94 -8.26 5.42
N GLU A 46 12.27 -9.41 6.01
CA GLU A 46 13.48 -10.15 5.61
C GLU A 46 13.41 -10.57 4.14
N GLY A 47 14.52 -10.38 3.40
CA GLY A 47 14.59 -10.66 1.97
C GLY A 47 13.89 -9.62 1.08
N ASP A 48 13.32 -8.56 1.65
CA ASP A 48 12.72 -7.45 0.93
C ASP A 48 13.59 -6.21 1.00
N GLY A 49 13.71 -5.47 -0.10
CA GLY A 49 14.50 -4.26 -0.12
C GLY A 49 13.94 -3.20 -1.06
N VAL A 50 14.24 -1.94 -0.75
CA VAL A 50 13.85 -0.80 -1.57
C VAL A 50 15.06 -0.21 -2.26
N ALA A 51 14.94 0.08 -3.55
CA ALA A 51 16.06 0.63 -4.33
C ALA A 51 16.44 2.06 -3.92
N ASN A 52 15.51 2.78 -3.29
CA ASN A 52 15.73 4.13 -2.79
C ASN A 52 14.99 4.33 -1.46
N THR A 53 15.72 4.26 -0.36
CA THR A 53 15.17 4.36 1.01
C THR A 53 14.57 5.73 1.29
N ASN A 54 15.12 6.82 0.72
CA ASN A 54 14.61 8.19 0.91
C ASN A 54 13.15 8.34 0.44
N PHE A 55 12.75 7.61 -0.61
CA PHE A 55 11.41 7.73 -1.19
C PHE A 55 10.51 6.53 -0.96
N HIS A 56 11.06 5.35 -0.72
CA HIS A 56 10.30 4.09 -0.74
C HIS A 56 10.41 3.24 0.52
N GLY A 57 11.23 3.62 1.51
CA GLY A 57 11.39 2.86 2.77
C GLY A 57 11.02 3.66 4.02
N GLY A 58 11.44 3.14 5.18
CA GLY A 58 11.24 3.76 6.49
C GLY A 58 10.14 3.07 7.31
N PRO A 59 10.09 3.36 8.63
CA PRO A 59 9.24 2.65 9.58
C PRO A 59 7.75 2.75 9.27
N ASP A 60 7.31 3.80 8.56
CA ASP A 60 5.93 3.97 8.13
C ASP A 60 5.51 3.09 6.95
N ARG A 61 6.45 2.41 6.26
CA ARG A 61 6.23 1.76 4.97
C ARG A 61 6.85 0.37 4.89
N VAL A 62 6.81 -0.36 6.00
CA VAL A 62 7.48 -1.66 6.13
C VAL A 62 6.78 -2.76 5.33
N VAL A 63 5.44 -2.82 5.42
CA VAL A 63 4.65 -3.83 4.68
C VAL A 63 3.73 -3.11 3.71
N CYS A 64 3.96 -3.32 2.41
CA CYS A 64 3.12 -2.81 1.33
C CYS A 64 1.96 -3.77 1.06
N VAL A 65 0.75 -3.25 0.91
CA VAL A 65 -0.45 -4.04 0.66
C VAL A 65 -1.13 -3.59 -0.62
N TYR A 66 -1.62 -4.56 -1.41
CA TYR A 66 -2.51 -4.29 -2.53
C TYR A 66 -3.77 -5.17 -2.45
N PRO A 67 -4.98 -4.59 -2.51
CA PRO A 67 -6.21 -5.36 -2.50
C PRO A 67 -6.36 -6.28 -3.72
N TYR A 68 -6.74 -7.53 -3.49
CA TYR A 68 -6.90 -8.56 -4.54
C TYR A 68 -8.08 -8.25 -5.47
N GLU A 69 -9.10 -7.56 -4.97
CA GLU A 69 -10.26 -7.11 -5.75
C GLU A 69 -9.85 -6.31 -6.99
N HIS A 70 -8.76 -5.55 -6.88
CA HIS A 70 -8.27 -4.70 -7.95
C HIS A 70 -7.57 -5.47 -9.06
N TYR A 71 -7.04 -6.67 -8.79
CA TYR A 71 -6.47 -7.52 -9.84
C TYR A 71 -7.50 -7.81 -10.92
N GLY A 72 -8.66 -8.37 -10.54
CA GLY A 72 -9.72 -8.70 -11.50
C GLY A 72 -10.28 -7.47 -12.22
N LYS A 73 -10.29 -6.30 -11.56
CA LYS A 73 -10.64 -5.03 -12.23
C LYS A 73 -9.65 -4.69 -13.34
N TRP A 74 -8.35 -4.68 -13.05
CA TRP A 74 -7.32 -4.29 -14.01
C TRP A 74 -7.15 -5.31 -15.13
N GLU A 75 -7.20 -6.60 -14.81
CA GLU A 75 -7.14 -7.66 -15.82
C GLU A 75 -8.30 -7.56 -16.82
N LYS A 76 -9.51 -7.26 -16.33
CA LYS A 76 -10.67 -7.01 -17.18
C LYS A 76 -10.54 -5.72 -17.99
N GLU A 77 -10.07 -4.64 -17.36
CA GLU A 77 -9.96 -3.32 -18.00
C GLU A 77 -8.90 -3.32 -19.12
N PHE A 78 -7.77 -4.01 -18.92
CA PHE A 78 -6.64 -4.02 -19.84
C PHE A 78 -6.48 -5.31 -20.64
N GLN A 79 -7.41 -6.27 -20.49
CA GLN A 79 -7.44 -7.54 -21.22
C GLN A 79 -6.11 -8.31 -21.15
N THR A 80 -5.53 -8.37 -19.95
CA THR A 80 -4.26 -9.06 -19.69
C THR A 80 -4.30 -9.71 -18.32
N SER A 81 -3.40 -10.65 -18.06
CA SER A 81 -3.23 -11.25 -16.73
C SER A 81 -2.13 -10.54 -15.95
N LEU A 82 -2.34 -10.36 -14.65
CA LEU A 82 -1.35 -9.79 -13.75
C LEU A 82 -0.67 -10.90 -12.96
N PRO A 83 0.67 -10.93 -12.87
CA PRO A 83 1.37 -11.92 -12.06
C PRO A 83 1.12 -11.68 -10.56
N PRO A 84 1.39 -12.68 -9.69
CA PRO A 84 1.41 -12.45 -8.25
C PRO A 84 2.28 -11.25 -7.86
N CYS A 85 1.83 -10.53 -6.83
CA CYS A 85 2.46 -9.34 -6.31
C CYS A 85 2.75 -8.27 -7.38
N ALA A 86 1.96 -8.15 -8.46
CA ALA A 86 2.22 -7.32 -9.65
C ALA A 86 2.55 -5.85 -9.36
N PHE A 87 2.09 -5.32 -8.23
CA PHE A 87 2.24 -3.92 -7.87
C PHE A 87 3.44 -3.69 -6.93
N GLY A 88 4.13 -4.74 -6.50
CA GLY A 88 5.29 -4.68 -5.60
C GLY A 88 4.88 -4.65 -4.13
N GLU A 89 3.70 -5.16 -3.84
CA GLU A 89 3.19 -5.38 -2.51
C GLU A 89 3.80 -6.60 -1.85
N ASN A 90 3.98 -6.52 -0.53
CA ASN A 90 4.33 -7.66 0.29
C ASN A 90 3.13 -8.58 0.50
N LEU A 91 1.95 -7.99 0.72
CA LEU A 91 0.72 -8.74 0.93
C LEU A 91 -0.31 -8.36 -0.13
N THR A 92 -0.79 -9.36 -0.85
CA THR A 92 -2.03 -9.22 -1.62
C THR A 92 -3.17 -9.72 -0.75
N ILE A 93 -4.09 -8.84 -0.36
CA ILE A 93 -5.16 -9.14 0.61
C ILE A 93 -6.52 -9.05 -0.06
N LYS A 94 -7.42 -10.00 0.21
CA LYS A 94 -8.83 -9.95 -0.17
C LYS A 94 -9.68 -9.60 1.06
N GLY A 95 -10.70 -8.77 0.88
CA GLY A 95 -11.65 -8.36 1.91
C GLY A 95 -11.27 -7.07 2.65
N LEU A 96 -10.18 -6.40 2.27
CA LEU A 96 -9.72 -5.15 2.89
C LEU A 96 -9.23 -4.15 1.82
N THR A 97 -10.18 -3.47 1.17
CA THR A 97 -9.90 -2.41 0.19
C THR A 97 -9.60 -1.08 0.88
N GLU A 98 -9.16 -0.08 0.12
CA GLU A 98 -8.91 1.27 0.60
C GLU A 98 -10.17 1.95 1.17
N SER A 99 -11.37 1.52 0.79
CA SER A 99 -12.63 2.05 1.32
C SER A 99 -12.93 1.53 2.73
N GLU A 100 -12.40 0.37 3.11
CA GLU A 100 -12.61 -0.26 4.42
C GLU A 100 -11.43 -0.04 5.38
N ALA A 101 -10.22 0.05 4.83
CA ALA A 101 -8.99 0.30 5.55
C ALA A 101 -8.93 1.76 6.03
N CYS A 102 -8.83 1.99 7.35
CA CYS A 102 -8.63 3.33 7.90
C CYS A 102 -7.18 3.55 8.35
N ILE A 103 -6.67 4.75 8.11
CA ILE A 103 -5.37 5.18 8.62
C ILE A 103 -5.44 5.19 10.15
N GLY A 104 -4.44 4.58 10.80
CA GLY A 104 -4.37 4.37 12.23
C GLY A 104 -4.93 3.02 12.71
N ASP A 105 -5.65 2.27 11.86
CA ASP A 105 -6.15 0.95 12.24
C ASP A 105 -5.02 -0.02 12.57
N ILE A 106 -5.23 -0.84 13.59
CA ILE A 106 -4.29 -1.86 14.04
C ILE A 106 -4.86 -3.25 13.75
N TYR A 107 -4.08 -4.08 13.07
CA TYR A 107 -4.43 -5.45 12.70
C TYR A 107 -3.44 -6.46 13.27
N GLN A 108 -3.95 -7.59 13.74
CA GLN A 108 -3.16 -8.82 13.89
C GLN A 108 -3.09 -9.50 12.52
N VAL A 109 -1.88 -9.80 12.05
CA VAL A 109 -1.63 -10.50 10.79
C VAL A 109 -0.65 -11.62 11.09
N GLY A 110 -1.15 -12.85 11.18
CA GLY A 110 -0.33 -13.97 11.70
C GLY A 110 0.20 -13.65 13.10
N GLU A 111 1.51 -13.68 13.27
CA GLU A 111 2.17 -13.34 14.55
C GLU A 111 2.46 -11.83 14.71
N ALA A 112 2.39 -11.06 13.63
CA ALA A 112 2.73 -9.64 13.61
C ALA A 112 1.54 -8.73 13.98
N VAL A 113 1.83 -7.61 14.64
CA VAL A 113 0.86 -6.53 14.87
C VAL A 113 1.26 -5.34 14.01
N LEU A 114 0.36 -4.92 13.13
CA LEU A 114 0.62 -3.93 12.10
C LEU A 114 -0.37 -2.76 12.19
N GLN A 115 0.10 -1.53 11.91
CA GLN A 115 -0.76 -0.33 11.91
C GLN A 115 -0.74 0.40 10.55
N ILE A 116 -1.91 0.72 10.00
CA ILE A 116 -2.03 1.42 8.71
C ILE A 116 -1.55 2.86 8.88
N THR A 117 -0.69 3.32 7.99
CA THR A 117 -0.04 4.64 8.12
C THR A 117 -0.41 5.62 7.01
N GLN A 118 -0.66 5.11 5.81
CA GLN A 118 -0.92 5.92 4.61
C GLN A 118 -1.34 5.06 3.42
N GLY A 119 -1.96 5.71 2.43
CA GLY A 119 -2.06 5.16 1.08
C GLY A 119 -0.70 5.12 0.38
N ARG A 120 -0.56 4.22 -0.59
CA ARG A 120 0.61 4.21 -1.46
C ARG A 120 0.54 5.38 -2.44
N ILE A 121 1.67 6.06 -2.64
CA ILE A 121 1.82 7.01 -3.74
C ILE A 121 2.34 6.22 -4.95
N PRO A 122 1.52 6.01 -6.00
CA PRO A 122 1.89 5.19 -7.13
C PRO A 122 2.95 5.90 -7.99
N CYS A 123 3.80 5.13 -8.67
CA CYS A 123 4.88 5.67 -9.52
C CYS A 123 4.98 4.91 -10.85
N GLN A 124 5.71 5.50 -11.81
CA GLN A 124 5.85 4.95 -13.18
C GLN A 124 6.43 3.53 -13.22
N THR A 125 7.15 3.12 -12.17
CA THR A 125 7.68 1.76 -12.05
C THR A 125 6.58 0.69 -12.13
N ILE A 126 5.34 1.00 -11.70
CA ILE A 126 4.19 0.10 -11.84
C ILE A 126 3.90 -0.17 -13.32
N SER A 127 3.68 0.87 -14.14
CA SER A 127 3.44 0.71 -15.58
C SER A 127 4.58 -0.02 -16.28
N LYS A 128 5.83 0.21 -15.85
CA LYS A 128 7.00 -0.49 -16.40
C LYS A 128 7.01 -1.97 -16.07
N ARG A 129 6.65 -2.33 -14.83
CA ARG A 129 6.61 -3.73 -14.39
C ARG A 129 5.46 -4.50 -15.03
N THR A 130 4.26 -3.93 -15.05
CA THR A 130 3.08 -4.60 -15.58
C THR A 130 3.04 -4.60 -17.12
N GLY A 131 3.83 -3.74 -17.76
CA GLY A 131 3.77 -3.51 -19.21
C GLY A 131 2.55 -2.70 -19.66
N ILE A 132 1.67 -2.32 -18.73
CA ILE A 132 0.42 -1.60 -19.01
C ILE A 132 0.68 -0.11 -18.85
N GLN A 133 0.87 0.62 -19.95
CA GLN A 133 1.14 2.06 -19.90
C GLN A 133 0.10 2.87 -19.11
N PRO A 134 -1.22 2.75 -19.38
CA PRO A 134 -2.24 3.59 -18.72
C PRO A 134 -2.53 3.22 -17.25
N ILE A 135 -1.99 2.12 -16.72
CA ILE A 135 -2.40 1.63 -15.39
C ILE A 135 -2.10 2.63 -14.27
N LEU A 136 -0.98 3.35 -14.33
CA LEU A 136 -0.63 4.35 -13.34
C LEU A 136 -1.70 5.45 -13.27
N GLN A 137 -2.11 5.97 -14.42
CA GLN A 137 -3.15 7.00 -14.49
C GLN A 137 -4.45 6.48 -13.90
N ARG A 138 -4.84 5.26 -14.25
CA ARG A 138 -6.07 4.64 -13.74
C ARG A 138 -6.05 4.36 -12.25
N ILE A 139 -4.92 3.95 -11.69
CA ILE A 139 -4.71 3.81 -10.24
C ILE A 139 -4.89 5.17 -9.55
N VAL A 140 -4.32 6.24 -10.09
CA VAL A 140 -4.47 7.59 -9.53
C VAL A 140 -5.93 8.05 -9.61
N GLU A 141 -6.57 7.93 -10.77
CA GLU A 141 -7.98 8.31 -10.98
C GLU A 141 -8.94 7.59 -10.03
N THR A 142 -8.74 6.29 -9.82
CA THR A 142 -9.61 5.49 -8.94
C THR A 142 -9.26 5.61 -7.46
N GLY A 143 -8.03 5.97 -7.13
CA GLY A 143 -7.52 5.93 -5.76
C GLY A 143 -7.21 4.52 -5.25
N PHE A 144 -7.15 3.52 -6.14
CA PHE A 144 -6.89 2.10 -5.81
C PHE A 144 -5.39 1.83 -5.77
N THR A 145 -4.73 2.51 -4.84
CA THR A 145 -3.26 2.57 -4.77
C THR A 145 -2.64 1.46 -3.93
N GLY A 146 -3.43 0.79 -3.10
CA GLY A 146 -2.94 0.04 -1.94
C GLY A 146 -2.52 0.96 -0.79
N TYR A 147 -1.96 0.38 0.25
CA TYR A 147 -1.58 1.10 1.46
C TYR A 147 -0.38 0.45 2.15
N PHE A 148 0.12 1.13 3.18
CA PHE A 148 1.25 0.67 3.96
C PHE A 148 0.87 0.43 5.41
N PHE A 149 1.54 -0.57 5.98
CA PHE A 149 1.62 -0.81 7.40
C PHE A 149 3.01 -0.44 7.93
N ARG A 150 3.04 0.13 9.15
CA ARG A 150 4.18 0.04 10.07
C ARG A 150 4.04 -1.17 10.99
N VAL A 151 5.13 -1.55 11.62
CA VAL A 151 5.19 -2.72 12.51
C VAL A 151 5.15 -2.25 13.96
N LEU A 152 4.16 -2.73 14.71
CA LEU A 152 4.08 -2.52 16.16
C LEU A 152 4.64 -3.72 16.93
N GLN A 153 4.53 -4.91 16.35
CA GLN A 153 5.12 -6.14 16.87
C GLN A 153 5.61 -7.00 15.70
N SER A 154 6.89 -7.38 15.75
CA SER A 154 7.52 -8.31 14.81
C SER A 154 6.85 -9.69 14.84
N GLY A 155 6.93 -10.42 13.73
CA GLY A 155 6.37 -11.77 13.65
C GLY A 155 6.41 -12.34 12.24
N ILE A 156 5.96 -13.59 12.11
CA ILE A 156 5.85 -14.28 10.83
C ILE A 156 4.44 -14.17 10.28
N ILE A 157 4.34 -13.86 8.99
CA ILE A 157 3.09 -13.82 8.22
C ILE A 157 3.15 -14.90 7.15
N ARG A 158 2.12 -15.74 7.08
CA ARG A 158 1.96 -16.80 6.08
C ARG A 158 0.69 -16.60 5.28
N LYS A 159 0.57 -17.25 4.13
CA LYS A 159 -0.64 -17.20 3.29
C LYS A 159 -1.92 -17.65 4.02
N ASP A 160 -1.80 -18.60 4.95
CA ASP A 160 -2.89 -19.11 5.77
C ASP A 160 -3.09 -18.35 7.10
N SER A 161 -2.31 -17.29 7.33
CA SER A 161 -2.43 -16.49 8.54
C SER A 161 -3.76 -15.75 8.58
N THR A 162 -4.33 -15.67 9.78
CA THR A 162 -5.52 -14.85 10.04
C THR A 162 -5.18 -13.38 9.97
N VAL A 163 -6.11 -12.59 9.42
CA VAL A 163 -6.07 -11.12 9.44
C VAL A 163 -7.26 -10.62 10.23
N SER A 164 -7.02 -9.99 11.38
CA SER A 164 -8.09 -9.50 12.24
C SER A 164 -7.82 -8.09 12.75
N LEU A 165 -8.82 -7.22 12.64
CA LEU A 165 -8.77 -5.88 13.23
C LEU A 165 -8.71 -5.99 14.76
N ILE A 166 -7.64 -5.47 15.35
CA ILE A 166 -7.48 -5.32 16.80
C ILE A 166 -8.16 -4.03 17.25
N GLN A 167 -7.89 -2.93 16.56
CA GLN A 167 -8.37 -1.60 16.93
C GLN A 167 -8.72 -0.78 15.70
N ARG A 168 -9.99 -0.36 15.63
CA ARG A 168 -10.46 0.65 14.67
C ARG A 168 -10.02 2.02 15.14
N HIS A 169 -9.41 2.83 14.27
CA HIS A 169 -9.09 4.20 14.62
C HIS A 169 -10.39 5.03 14.77
N PRO A 170 -10.55 5.85 15.84
CA PRO A 170 -11.82 6.54 16.13
C PRO A 170 -12.24 7.53 15.04
N LEU A 171 -11.28 8.16 14.35
CA LEU A 171 -11.57 9.10 13.25
C LEU A 171 -12.03 8.41 11.96
N GLN A 172 -11.79 7.10 11.81
CA GLN A 172 -12.21 6.28 10.66
C GLN A 172 -11.90 6.93 9.28
N VAL A 173 -10.75 7.59 9.18
CA VAL A 173 -10.27 8.19 7.93
C VAL A 173 -9.83 7.08 7.01
N THR A 174 -10.66 6.73 6.03
CA THR A 174 -10.35 5.67 5.07
C THR A 174 -9.17 6.06 4.19
N VAL A 175 -8.38 5.06 3.79
CA VAL A 175 -7.29 5.24 2.83
C VAL A 175 -7.83 5.81 1.51
N LEU A 176 -9.00 5.37 1.06
CA LEU A 176 -9.61 5.86 -0.17
C LEU A 176 -9.95 7.34 -0.07
N PHE A 177 -10.58 7.77 1.03
CA PHE A 177 -10.85 9.18 1.26
C PHE A 177 -9.56 10.01 1.25
N ALA A 178 -8.54 9.56 1.98
CA ALA A 178 -7.25 10.24 2.03
C ALA A 178 -6.59 10.32 0.63
N ASN A 179 -6.64 9.24 -0.17
CA ASN A 179 -6.17 9.21 -1.55
C ASN A 179 -6.91 10.24 -2.43
N GLN A 180 -8.24 10.32 -2.33
CA GLN A 180 -9.05 11.24 -3.12
C GLN A 180 -8.68 12.70 -2.84
N ILE A 181 -8.50 13.06 -1.56
CA ILE A 181 -8.07 14.41 -1.17
C ILE A 181 -6.65 14.71 -1.69
N LEU A 182 -5.71 13.79 -1.46
CA LEU A 182 -4.31 14.02 -1.83
C LEU A 182 -4.11 14.18 -3.34
N PHE A 183 -4.83 13.38 -4.15
CA PHE A 183 -4.62 13.34 -5.60
C PHE A 183 -5.54 14.29 -6.38
N HIS A 184 -6.79 14.49 -5.94
CA HIS A 184 -7.82 15.14 -6.73
C HIS A 184 -8.38 16.40 -6.09
N ASP A 185 -8.71 16.38 -4.80
CA ASP A 185 -9.39 17.49 -4.11
C ASP A 185 -8.46 18.29 -3.18
N LYS A 186 -7.37 18.80 -3.77
CA LYS A 186 -6.26 19.45 -3.04
C LYS A 186 -6.61 20.82 -2.44
N LYS A 187 -7.81 21.34 -2.69
CA LYS A 187 -8.29 22.63 -2.17
C LYS A 187 -9.33 22.48 -1.06
N ASN A 188 -9.66 21.24 -0.68
CA ASN A 188 -10.63 20.97 0.36
C ASN A 188 -10.01 21.08 1.75
N GLU A 189 -9.98 22.31 2.27
CA GLU A 189 -9.38 22.64 3.55
C GLU A 189 -9.90 21.75 4.69
N SER A 190 -11.23 21.57 4.76
CA SER A 190 -11.88 20.79 5.82
C SER A 190 -11.45 19.32 5.81
N ALA A 191 -11.39 18.70 4.63
CA ALA A 191 -10.98 17.31 4.48
C ALA A 191 -9.48 17.12 4.75
N ILE A 192 -8.64 18.08 4.33
CA ILE A 192 -7.20 18.06 4.63
C ILE A 192 -6.98 18.12 6.14
N ARG A 193 -7.68 19.01 6.85
CA ARG A 193 -7.60 19.11 8.32
C ARG A 193 -8.03 17.81 8.99
N GLN A 194 -9.13 17.21 8.56
CA GLN A 194 -9.61 15.93 9.08
C GLN A 194 -8.55 14.81 8.94
N ILE A 195 -7.84 14.74 7.82
CA ILE A 195 -6.77 13.73 7.63
C ILE A 195 -5.58 14.02 8.55
N LEU A 196 -5.22 15.29 8.72
CA LEU A 196 -4.11 15.72 9.57
C LEU A 196 -4.37 15.49 11.07
N GLU A 197 -5.62 15.34 11.50
CA GLU A 197 -5.99 14.96 12.88
C GLU A 197 -5.63 13.51 13.24
N VAL A 198 -5.35 12.64 12.25
CA VAL A 198 -4.89 11.28 12.53
C VAL A 198 -3.42 11.34 12.93
N ASP A 199 -3.10 11.13 14.20
CA ASP A 199 -1.72 11.21 14.73
C ASP A 199 -0.80 10.19 14.04
N GLU A 200 -1.32 9.00 13.74
CA GLU A 200 -0.58 7.90 13.15
C GLU A 200 -0.34 8.04 11.64
N LEU A 201 -0.85 9.11 11.01
CA LEU A 201 -0.56 9.42 9.61
C LEU A 201 0.96 9.56 9.40
N ALA A 202 1.47 8.85 8.40
CA ALA A 202 2.88 8.89 8.04
C ALA A 202 3.38 10.32 7.74
N SER A 203 4.61 10.62 8.15
CA SER A 203 5.20 11.96 8.03
C SER A 203 5.20 12.49 6.59
N VAL A 204 5.50 11.64 5.61
CA VAL A 204 5.51 12.01 4.18
C VAL A 204 4.14 12.49 3.69
N TRP A 205 3.06 11.90 4.19
CA TRP A 205 1.70 12.33 3.88
C TRP A 205 1.33 13.60 4.62
N ARG A 206 1.67 13.68 5.91
CA ARG A 206 1.48 14.88 6.73
C ARG A 206 2.14 16.10 6.08
N ASP A 207 3.40 16.00 5.67
CA ASP A 207 4.14 17.08 5.01
C ASP A 207 3.48 17.53 3.70
N LYS A 208 2.96 16.59 2.90
CA LYS A 208 2.29 16.91 1.63
C LYS A 208 0.97 17.64 1.87
N LEU A 209 0.17 17.15 2.80
CA LEU A 209 -1.13 17.71 3.13
C LEU A 209 -1.00 19.08 3.82
N SER A 210 -0.04 19.25 4.74
CA SER A 210 0.26 20.55 5.34
C SER A 210 0.66 21.59 4.29
N LYS A 211 1.53 21.23 3.34
CA LYS A 211 1.89 22.14 2.23
C LYS A 211 0.70 22.49 1.34
N GLN A 212 -0.20 21.54 1.10
CA GLN A 212 -1.45 21.82 0.36
C GLN A 212 -2.32 22.79 1.16
N LEU A 213 -2.47 22.59 2.47
CA LEU A 213 -3.24 23.44 3.37
C LEU A 213 -2.72 24.89 3.39
N GLU A 214 -1.39 25.04 3.51
CA GLU A 214 -0.71 26.34 3.45
C GLU A 214 -0.94 27.05 2.11
N SER A 215 -1.05 26.32 1.01
CA SER A 215 -1.29 26.90 -0.32
C SER A 215 -2.74 27.33 -0.59
N ILE A 216 -3.68 26.93 0.27
CA ILE A 216 -5.09 27.35 0.23
C ILE A 216 -5.29 28.66 1.00
N SER A 217 -4.51 28.83 2.07
CA SER A 217 -4.53 30.00 2.97
C SER A 217 -3.98 31.25 2.29
#